data_AF-B1WSK1-F1
#
_entry.id   AF-B1WSK1-F1
#
_cell.length_a   1.000
_cell.length_b   1.000
_cell.length_c   1.000
_cell.angle_alpha   90.00
_cell.angle_beta   90.00
_cell.angle_gamma   90.00
#
_symmetry.space_group_name_H-M   'P 1'
#
loop_
_entity.id
_entity.type
_entity.pdbx_description
1 polymer ?
#
loop_
_entity_poly.entity_id
_entity_poly.type
_entity_poly.pdbx_seq_one_letter_code
_entity_poly.pdbx_strand_id
1 'polypeptide(L)'
;MIQLPQLYSKHLKKQLNCVQFLILSILINLIQEHRWIRLENLAFQFPSPIKEKSRIKKIQRFLSLKQLNIKQLWFPIILEWIQNQYQPQECLFLVIDRSQWREINLLMVSLVYHRRAIPLYFKLLPKKGNSNLIAQKEVLEPVISLLKDYKLVVLGDRGGHGWRIEFATVRCP
;
A
#
# COMPACT_ATOMS: atom_id res chain seq x y z
N MET A 1 -6.63 8.23 -21.38
CA MET A 1 -5.49 8.02 -20.47
C MET A 1 -5.79 8.81 -19.21
N ILE A 2 -6.02 8.14 -18.08
CA ILE A 2 -6.29 8.82 -16.81
C ILE A 2 -4.97 9.45 -16.34
N GLN A 3 -4.99 10.75 -16.12
CA GLN A 3 -3.86 11.47 -15.56
C GLN A 3 -3.81 11.22 -14.05
N LEU A 4 -2.65 10.81 -13.53
CA LEU A 4 -2.47 10.63 -12.10
C LEU A 4 -2.68 11.97 -11.37
N PRO A 5 -3.41 12.00 -10.24
CA PRO A 5 -3.62 13.24 -9.49
C PRO A 5 -2.29 13.92 -9.14
N GLN A 6 -2.31 15.25 -8.97
CA GLN A 6 -1.11 16.06 -8.79
C GLN A 6 -0.25 15.59 -7.61
N LEU A 7 -0.87 15.21 -6.50
CA LEU A 7 -0.19 14.67 -5.32
C LEU A 7 0.67 13.44 -5.65
N TYR A 8 0.09 12.46 -6.36
CA TYR A 8 0.81 11.26 -6.78
C TYR A 8 1.93 11.60 -7.76
N SER A 9 1.62 12.42 -8.76
CA SER A 9 2.60 12.84 -9.78
C SER A 9 3.81 13.55 -9.16
N LYS A 10 3.59 14.44 -8.20
CA LYS A 10 4.62 15.20 -7.48
C LYS A 10 5.62 14.28 -6.77
N HIS A 11 5.14 13.28 -6.05
CA HIS A 11 6.00 12.37 -5.29
C HIS A 11 6.64 11.29 -6.16
N LEU A 12 5.89 10.69 -7.08
CA LEU A 12 6.39 9.61 -7.94
C LEU A 12 7.50 10.11 -8.88
N LYS A 13 7.39 11.32 -9.42
CA LYS A 13 8.44 11.92 -10.28
C LYS A 13 9.74 12.23 -9.54
N LYS A 14 9.72 12.35 -8.21
CA LYS A 14 10.95 12.50 -7.41
C LYS A 14 11.72 11.19 -7.26
N GLN A 15 11.00 10.07 -7.29
CA GLN A 15 11.57 8.73 -7.05
C GLN A 15 11.89 7.98 -8.35
N LEU A 16 11.14 8.26 -9.42
CA LEU A 16 11.20 7.56 -10.70
C LEU A 16 11.67 8.50 -11.80
N ASN A 17 12.54 8.02 -12.68
CA ASN A 17 12.87 8.76 -13.89
C ASN A 17 11.67 8.83 -14.85
N CYS A 18 11.76 9.68 -15.88
CA CYS A 18 10.66 9.91 -16.82
C CYS A 18 10.11 8.61 -17.45
N VAL A 19 10.99 7.69 -17.84
CA VAL A 19 10.60 6.41 -18.46
C VAL A 19 9.91 5.49 -17.45
N GLN A 20 10.45 5.39 -16.24
CA GLN A 20 9.87 4.59 -15.15
C GLN A 20 8.49 5.13 -14.73
N PHE A 21 8.37 6.44 -14.59
CA PHE A 21 7.10 7.10 -14.27
C PHE A 21 6.05 6.86 -15.37
N LEU A 22 6.46 6.92 -16.64
CA LEU A 22 5.58 6.60 -17.77
C LEU A 22 5.12 5.14 -17.74
N ILE A 23 6.04 4.19 -17.52
CA ILE A 23 5.70 2.77 -17.39
C ILE A 23 4.70 2.57 -16.24
N LEU A 24 4.96 3.17 -15.06
CA LEU A 24 4.06 3.08 -13.92
C LEU A 24 2.66 3.63 -14.25
N SER A 25 2.61 4.80 -14.88
CA SER A 25 1.35 5.45 -15.25
C SER A 25 0.54 4.59 -16.22
N ILE A 26 1.19 3.99 -17.22
CA ILE A 26 0.56 3.05 -18.15
C ILE A 26 0.05 1.82 -17.40
N LEU A 27 0.86 1.22 -16.52
CA LEU A 27 0.47 0.04 -15.77
C LEU A 27 -0.73 0.31 -14.86
N ILE A 28 -0.77 1.45 -14.16
CA ILE A 28 -1.91 1.84 -13.32
C ILE A 28 -3.18 1.96 -14.18
N ASN A 29 -3.09 2.61 -15.35
CA ASN A 29 -4.21 2.73 -16.27
C ASN A 29 -4.72 1.35 -16.72
N LEU A 30 -3.82 0.46 -17.15
CA LEU A 30 -4.18 -0.89 -17.59
C LEU A 30 -4.83 -1.71 -16.47
N ILE A 31 -4.35 -1.58 -15.22
CA ILE A 31 -4.93 -2.26 -14.06
C ILE A 31 -6.33 -1.71 -13.73
N GLN A 32 -6.56 -0.41 -13.89
CA GLN A 32 -7.88 0.20 -13.68
C GLN A 32 -8.89 -0.20 -14.76
N GLU A 33 -8.42 -0.34 -16.00
CA GLU A 33 -9.26 -0.66 -17.15
C GLU A 33 -9.59 -2.17 -17.23
N HIS A 34 -8.67 -3.04 -16.79
CA HIS A 34 -8.81 -4.49 -16.89
C HIS A 34 -8.98 -5.15 -15.52
N ARG A 35 -10.08 -5.88 -15.33
CA ARG A 35 -10.39 -6.61 -14.06
C ARG A 35 -9.46 -7.80 -13.78
N TRP A 36 -8.76 -8.33 -14.79
CA TRP A 36 -7.92 -9.52 -14.67
C TRP A 36 -6.44 -9.16 -14.82
N ILE A 37 -5.74 -9.11 -13.70
CA ILE A 37 -4.31 -8.75 -13.64
C ILE A 37 -3.47 -10.01 -13.89
N ARG A 38 -3.26 -10.34 -15.17
CA ARG A 38 -2.22 -11.28 -15.60
C ARG A 38 -1.10 -10.52 -16.28
N LEU A 39 0.14 -10.90 -15.99
CA LEU A 39 1.31 -10.21 -16.52
C LEU A 39 1.33 -10.26 -18.06
N GLU A 40 0.92 -11.39 -18.64
CA GLU A 40 0.80 -11.60 -20.07
C GLU A 40 -0.24 -10.65 -20.67
N ASN A 41 -1.41 -10.53 -20.06
CA ASN A 41 -2.46 -9.62 -20.50
C ASN A 41 -2.01 -8.16 -20.44
N LEU A 42 -1.36 -7.76 -19.35
CA LEU A 42 -0.79 -6.41 -19.21
C LEU A 42 0.29 -6.15 -20.27
N ALA A 43 1.16 -7.13 -20.51
CA ALA A 43 2.21 -7.03 -21.52
C ALA A 43 1.65 -6.99 -22.94
N PHE A 44 0.57 -7.71 -23.22
CA PHE A 44 -0.11 -7.70 -24.52
C PHE A 44 -0.67 -6.31 -24.84
N GLN A 45 -1.33 -5.68 -23.86
CA GLN A 45 -1.90 -4.34 -23.98
C GLN A 45 -0.88 -3.20 -23.80
N PHE A 46 0.36 -3.52 -23.42
CA PHE A 46 1.38 -2.50 -23.19
C PHE A 46 1.78 -1.82 -24.52
N PRO A 47 1.64 -0.49 -24.65
CA PRO A 47 1.84 0.25 -25.90
C PRO A 47 3.32 0.37 -26.25
N SER A 48 3.91 -0.70 -26.76
CA SER A 48 5.30 -0.74 -27.21
C SER A 48 5.45 -1.63 -28.45
N PRO A 49 6.11 -1.17 -29.51
CA PRO A 49 6.21 -1.88 -30.80
C PRO A 49 7.18 -3.08 -30.78
N ILE A 50 7.53 -3.60 -29.60
CA ILE A 50 8.45 -4.73 -29.42
C ILE A 50 7.68 -6.05 -29.33
N LYS A 51 8.37 -7.18 -29.55
CA LYS A 51 7.79 -8.53 -29.39
C LYS A 51 7.15 -8.70 -28.01
N GLU A 52 6.05 -9.46 -27.94
CA GLU A 52 5.28 -9.68 -26.70
C GLU A 52 6.15 -10.22 -25.55
N LYS A 53 6.97 -11.26 -25.82
CA LYS A 53 7.92 -11.81 -24.82
C LYS A 53 8.88 -10.74 -24.28
N SER A 54 9.25 -9.74 -25.08
CA SER A 54 10.07 -8.62 -24.65
C SER A 54 9.29 -7.62 -23.79
N ARG A 55 7.99 -7.41 -24.05
CA ARG A 55 7.10 -6.61 -23.20
C ARG A 55 6.94 -7.24 -21.82
N ILE A 56 6.73 -8.56 -21.74
CA ILE A 56 6.67 -9.32 -20.48
C ILE A 56 7.95 -9.08 -19.67
N LYS A 57 9.12 -9.33 -20.27
CA LYS A 57 10.43 -9.10 -19.61
C LYS A 57 10.66 -7.64 -19.21
N LYS A 58 10.13 -6.68 -19.97
CA LYS A 58 10.22 -5.24 -19.64
C LYS A 58 9.41 -4.93 -18.38
N ILE A 59 8.15 -5.39 -18.30
CA ILE A 59 7.30 -5.18 -17.14
C ILE A 59 7.87 -5.91 -15.92
N GLN A 60 8.36 -7.15 -16.06
CA GLN A 60 9.01 -7.87 -14.96
C GLN A 60 10.22 -7.11 -14.42
N ARG A 61 11.15 -6.68 -15.29
CA ARG A 61 12.31 -5.88 -14.87
C ARG A 61 11.91 -4.59 -14.17
N PHE A 62 10.86 -3.93 -14.67
CA PHE A 62 10.30 -2.75 -14.03
C PHE A 62 9.77 -3.05 -12.63
N LEU A 63 8.94 -4.09 -12.48
CA LEU A 63 8.36 -4.51 -11.19
C LEU A 63 9.42 -4.99 -10.17
N SER A 64 10.58 -5.45 -10.65
CA SER A 64 11.71 -5.85 -9.81
C SER A 64 12.67 -4.70 -9.44
N LEU A 65 12.38 -3.45 -9.85
CA LEU A 65 13.23 -2.30 -9.50
C LEU A 65 13.21 -2.08 -7.98
N LYS A 66 14.39 -1.91 -7.38
CA LYS A 66 14.54 -1.60 -5.94
C LYS A 66 13.84 -0.30 -5.52
N GLN A 67 13.69 0.62 -6.45
CA GLN A 67 12.99 1.90 -6.28
C GLN A 67 11.47 1.71 -6.09
N LEU A 68 10.90 0.57 -6.52
CA LEU A 68 9.50 0.23 -6.26
C LEU A 68 9.31 -0.30 -4.83
N ASN A 69 9.84 0.43 -3.86
CA ASN A 69 9.67 0.14 -2.45
C ASN A 69 8.45 0.88 -1.92
N ILE A 70 7.52 0.18 -1.27
CA ILE A 70 6.30 0.76 -0.71
C ILE A 70 6.61 1.93 0.23
N LYS A 71 7.61 1.81 1.11
CA LYS A 71 7.96 2.89 2.05
C LYS A 71 8.46 4.14 1.31
N GLN A 72 9.20 3.98 0.21
CA GLN A 72 9.75 5.12 -0.55
C GLN A 72 8.70 5.78 -1.45
N LEU A 73 7.84 4.98 -2.08
CA LEU A 73 6.84 5.50 -3.03
C LEU A 73 5.56 5.97 -2.34
N TRP A 74 5.05 5.19 -1.38
CA TRP A 74 3.71 5.36 -0.86
C TRP A 74 3.66 6.27 0.36
N PHE A 75 4.64 6.18 1.26
CA PHE A 75 4.61 6.94 2.52
C PHE A 75 4.63 8.46 2.31
N PRO A 76 5.44 9.04 1.40
CA PRO A 76 5.40 10.49 1.17
C PRO A 76 4.04 10.97 0.68
N ILE A 77 3.37 10.17 -0.16
CA ILE A 77 2.04 10.47 -0.70
C ILE A 77 1.00 10.45 0.41
N ILE A 78 0.99 9.37 1.21
CA ILE A 78 0.09 9.27 2.36
C ILE A 78 0.32 10.39 3.35
N LEU A 79 1.57 10.66 3.71
CA LEU A 79 1.88 11.61 4.77
C LEU A 79 1.40 13.01 4.38
N GLU A 80 1.71 13.45 3.16
CA GLU A 80 1.20 14.74 2.66
C GLU A 80 -0.33 14.72 2.55
N TRP A 81 -0.94 13.61 2.15
CA TRP A 81 -2.41 13.50 2.14
C TRP A 81 -3.01 13.64 3.56
N ILE A 82 -2.47 12.94 4.57
CA ILE A 82 -2.94 13.00 5.96
C ILE A 82 -2.75 14.41 6.53
N GLN A 83 -1.60 15.04 6.28
CA GLN A 83 -1.33 16.42 6.72
C GLN A 83 -2.32 17.43 6.13
N ASN A 84 -2.85 17.16 4.93
CA ASN A 84 -3.89 17.99 4.33
C ASN A 84 -5.31 17.70 4.87
N GLN A 85 -5.52 16.59 5.57
CA GLN A 85 -6.83 16.18 6.10
C GLN A 85 -6.96 16.37 7.62
N TYR A 86 -5.85 16.38 8.34
CA TYR A 86 -5.81 16.35 9.81
C TYR A 86 -4.79 17.33 10.36
N GLN A 87 -5.12 18.00 11.45
CA GLN A 87 -4.17 18.79 12.23
C GLN A 87 -3.22 17.87 13.02
N PRO A 88 -1.99 18.36 13.32
CA PRO A 88 -1.10 17.65 14.23
C PRO A 88 -1.81 17.35 15.56
N GLN A 89 -1.47 16.21 16.18
CA GLN A 89 -2.06 15.72 17.43
C GLN A 89 -3.53 15.28 17.37
N GLU A 90 -4.17 15.33 16.21
CA GLU A 90 -5.48 14.69 16.01
C GLU A 90 -5.39 13.17 16.16
N CYS A 91 -6.52 12.56 16.51
CA CYS A 91 -6.63 11.13 16.74
C CYS A 91 -6.92 10.40 15.42
N LEU A 92 -6.02 9.50 15.03
CA LEU A 92 -6.15 8.64 13.86
C LEU A 92 -6.46 7.21 14.29
N PHE A 93 -7.50 6.63 13.67
CA PHE A 93 -7.91 5.25 13.90
C PHE A 93 -7.27 4.35 12.85
N LEU A 94 -6.41 3.44 13.31
CA LEU A 94 -5.78 2.43 12.48
C LEU A 94 -6.52 1.11 12.66
N VAL A 95 -6.72 0.37 11.59
CA VAL A 95 -7.24 -0.99 11.61
C VAL A 95 -6.18 -1.95 11.09
N ILE A 96 -6.07 -3.12 11.74
CA ILE A 96 -5.27 -4.23 11.25
C ILE A 96 -6.21 -5.31 10.75
N ASP A 97 -6.06 -5.68 9.48
CA ASP A 97 -6.80 -6.78 8.88
C ASP A 97 -5.88 -7.82 8.26
N ARG A 98 -6.32 -9.08 8.27
CA ARG A 98 -5.60 -10.20 7.67
C ARG A 98 -6.39 -10.72 6.48
N SER A 99 -5.77 -10.62 5.30
CA SER A 99 -6.31 -11.16 4.06
C SER A 99 -5.50 -12.38 3.61
N GLN A 100 -6.15 -13.55 3.54
CA GLN A 100 -5.53 -14.78 3.06
C GLN A 100 -6.13 -15.18 1.71
N TRP A 101 -5.26 -15.34 0.72
CA TRP A 101 -5.63 -15.86 -0.59
C TRP A 101 -4.66 -16.97 -1.02
N ARG A 102 -5.13 -18.22 -1.00
CA ARG A 102 -4.30 -19.43 -1.24
C ARG A 102 -3.08 -19.44 -0.31
N GLU A 103 -1.88 -19.31 -0.87
CA GLU A 103 -0.60 -19.27 -0.15
C GLU A 103 -0.21 -17.85 0.29
N ILE A 104 -0.87 -16.82 -0.25
CA ILE A 104 -0.58 -15.43 0.07
C ILE A 104 -1.32 -15.07 1.36
N ASN A 105 -0.57 -14.75 2.41
CA ASN A 105 -1.09 -14.28 3.69
C ASN A 105 -0.62 -12.85 3.90
N LEU A 106 -1.53 -11.90 3.85
CA LEU A 106 -1.26 -10.47 3.95
C LEU A 106 -1.76 -9.94 5.29
N LEU A 107 -0.90 -9.26 6.02
CA LEU A 107 -1.29 -8.45 7.18
C LEU A 107 -1.23 -6.99 6.77
N MET A 108 -2.36 -6.29 6.80
CA MET A 108 -2.50 -4.91 6.32
C MET A 108 -2.86 -3.98 7.47
N VAL A 109 -2.20 -2.84 7.52
CA VAL A 109 -2.54 -1.70 8.39
C VAL A 109 -3.19 -0.64 7.53
N SER A 110 -4.37 -0.18 7.92
CA SER A 110 -5.12 0.84 7.19
C SER A 110 -5.59 1.97 8.10
N LEU A 111 -5.71 3.18 7.59
CA LEU A 111 -6.36 4.31 8.26
C LEU A 111 -7.86 4.26 8.02
N VAL A 112 -8.67 4.43 9.07
CA VAL A 112 -10.11 4.64 8.92
C VAL A 112 -10.37 6.10 8.54
N TYR A 113 -10.91 6.31 7.34
CA TYR A 113 -11.25 7.63 6.80
C TYR A 113 -12.61 7.56 6.10
N HIS A 114 -13.58 8.38 6.52
CA HIS A 114 -14.94 8.42 5.96
C HIS A 114 -15.56 7.04 5.66
N ARG A 115 -15.60 6.16 6.67
CA ARG A 115 -16.13 4.78 6.58
C ARG A 115 -15.38 3.87 5.58
N ARG A 116 -14.15 4.22 5.20
CA ARG A 116 -13.26 3.43 4.36
C ARG A 116 -11.96 3.13 5.09
N ALA A 117 -11.37 1.97 4.81
CA ALA A 117 -10.04 1.61 5.25
C ALA A 117 -9.05 1.95 4.13
N ILE A 118 -8.22 2.98 4.34
CA ILE A 118 -7.18 3.41 3.41
C ILE A 118 -5.88 2.67 3.73
N PRO A 119 -5.37 1.79 2.85
CA PRO A 119 -4.17 1.00 3.13
C PRO A 119 -2.94 1.87 3.35
N LEU A 120 -2.29 1.73 4.50
CA LEU A 120 -1.05 2.45 4.82
C LEU A 120 0.17 1.58 4.55
N TYR A 121 0.17 0.35 5.05
CA TYR A 121 1.29 -0.56 4.91
C TYR A 121 0.82 -2.02 5.02
N PHE A 122 1.64 -2.93 4.52
CA PHE A 122 1.37 -4.36 4.64
C PHE A 122 2.66 -5.17 4.74
N LYS A 123 2.53 -6.39 5.29
CA LYS A 123 3.56 -7.43 5.27
C LYS A 123 2.97 -8.73 4.73
N LEU A 124 3.79 -9.45 3.97
CA LEU A 124 3.53 -10.84 3.60
C LEU A 124 4.01 -11.74 4.74
N LEU A 125 3.14 -12.60 5.25
CA LEU A 125 3.46 -13.54 6.31
C LEU A 125 3.93 -14.88 5.70
N PRO A 126 5.00 -15.49 6.23
CA PRO A 126 5.57 -16.73 5.65
C PRO A 126 4.75 -18.00 5.97
N LYS A 127 3.81 -17.94 6.92
CA LYS A 127 3.07 -19.12 7.42
C LYS A 127 1.57 -18.98 7.16
N LYS A 128 0.91 -20.11 6.90
CA LYS A 128 -0.54 -20.28 7.03
C LYS A 128 -0.89 -20.35 8.52
N GLY A 129 -1.87 -19.57 8.97
CA GLY A 129 -2.29 -19.53 10.38
C GLY A 129 -2.33 -18.12 10.97
N ASN A 130 -2.51 -18.05 12.29
CA ASN A 130 -2.75 -16.80 13.00
C ASN A 130 -1.50 -15.89 12.99
N SER A 131 -1.70 -14.57 12.90
CA SER A 131 -0.59 -13.62 13.08
C SER A 131 -0.21 -13.59 14.56
N ASN A 132 1.09 -13.72 14.86
CA ASN A 132 1.56 -13.54 16.23
C ASN A 132 1.69 -12.03 16.55
N LEU A 133 1.77 -11.71 17.84
CA LEU A 133 1.95 -10.32 18.30
C LEU A 133 3.21 -9.67 17.70
N ILE A 134 4.25 -10.46 17.38
CA ILE A 134 5.48 -9.98 16.77
C ILE A 134 5.19 -9.42 15.36
N ALA A 135 4.48 -10.17 14.52
CA ALA A 135 4.12 -9.76 13.17
C ALA A 135 3.22 -8.51 13.16
N GLN A 136 2.32 -8.40 14.15
CA GLN A 136 1.48 -7.21 14.32
C GLN A 136 2.31 -5.97 14.70
N LYS A 137 3.24 -6.09 15.66
CA LYS A 137 4.17 -5.01 16.02
C LYS A 137 5.02 -4.59 14.82
N GLU A 138 5.57 -5.57 14.11
CA GLU A 138 6.43 -5.36 12.97
C GLU A 138 5.76 -4.67 11.76
N VAL A 139 4.47 -4.91 11.53
CA VAL A 139 3.73 -4.23 10.46
C VAL A 139 3.27 -2.83 10.88
N LEU A 140 3.02 -2.63 12.17
CA LEU A 140 2.64 -1.33 12.74
C LEU A 140 3.80 -0.35 12.85
N GLU A 141 5.00 -0.83 13.21
CA GLU A 141 6.15 0.02 13.51
C GLU A 141 6.46 1.07 12.42
N PRO A 142 6.48 0.74 11.11
CA PRO A 142 6.69 1.74 10.07
C PRO A 142 5.57 2.79 10.00
N VAL A 143 4.33 2.41 10.34
CA VAL A 143 3.17 3.32 10.33
C VAL A 143 3.19 4.23 11.55
N ILE A 144 3.53 3.69 12.73
CA ILE A 144 3.70 4.49 13.96
C ILE A 144 4.82 5.52 13.76
N SER A 145 5.94 5.10 13.18
CA SER A 145 7.04 6.03 12.86
C SER A 145 6.63 7.09 11.82
N LEU A 146 5.80 6.72 10.84
CA LEU A 146 5.30 7.65 9.82
C LEU A 146 4.35 8.70 10.40
N LEU A 147 3.53 8.31 11.38
CA LEU A 147 2.46 9.13 11.96
C LEU A 147 2.76 9.59 13.39
N LYS A 148 4.05 9.76 13.73
CA LYS A 148 4.51 10.12 15.08
C LYS A 148 3.92 11.43 15.63
N ASP A 149 3.51 12.34 14.73
CA ASP A 149 2.95 13.64 15.09
C ASP A 149 1.43 13.58 15.38
N TYR A 150 0.85 12.38 15.35
CA TYR A 150 -0.58 12.11 15.55
C TYR A 150 -0.81 11.15 16.72
N LYS A 151 -1.99 11.21 17.33
CA LYS A 151 -2.42 10.23 18.34
C LYS A 151 -2.97 9.01 17.61
N LEU A 152 -2.46 7.83 17.91
CA LEU A 152 -2.84 6.60 17.20
C LEU A 152 -3.68 5.69 18.08
N VAL A 153 -4.85 5.30 17.58
CA VAL A 153 -5.69 4.25 18.16
C VAL A 153 -5.71 3.09 17.20
N VAL A 154 -5.19 1.94 17.63
CA VAL A 154 -5.19 0.72 16.81
C VAL A 154 -6.38 -0.15 17.18
N LEU A 155 -7.13 -0.56 16.16
CA LEU A 155 -8.27 -1.47 16.22
C LEU A 155 -7.85 -2.78 15.53
N GLY A 156 -8.10 -3.92 16.15
CA GLY A 156 -7.81 -5.23 15.57
C GLY A 156 -8.84 -6.26 16.00
N ASP A 157 -9.06 -7.25 15.14
CA ASP A 157 -9.93 -8.37 15.45
C ASP A 157 -9.17 -9.48 16.20
N ARG A 158 -9.74 -9.95 17.32
CA ARG A 158 -9.34 -11.21 17.94
C ARG A 158 -10.32 -12.26 17.43
N GLY A 159 -9.86 -13.03 16.44
CA GLY A 159 -10.63 -14.00 15.68
C GLY A 159 -11.90 -14.52 16.35
N GLY A 160 -13.04 -14.19 15.73
CA GLY A 160 -14.33 -14.87 15.82
C GLY A 160 -14.70 -15.44 17.18
N HIS A 161 -15.22 -14.59 18.07
CA HIS A 161 -16.40 -14.82 18.94
C HIS A 161 -16.49 -13.61 19.89
N GLY A 162 -17.40 -12.68 19.58
CA GLY A 162 -17.68 -11.52 20.44
C GLY A 162 -16.85 -10.29 20.09
N TRP A 163 -17.54 -9.24 19.63
CA TRP A 163 -16.95 -7.92 19.38
C TRP A 163 -16.31 -7.38 20.65
N ARG A 164 -14.97 -7.35 20.69
CA ARG A 164 -14.24 -6.54 21.66
C ARG A 164 -13.08 -5.85 20.95
N ILE A 165 -13.33 -4.61 20.55
CA ILE A 165 -12.30 -3.66 20.16
C ILE A 165 -11.43 -3.44 21.40
N GLU A 166 -10.18 -3.92 21.39
CA GLU A 166 -9.21 -3.47 22.37
C GLU A 166 -8.58 -2.17 21.88
N PHE A 167 -8.83 -1.09 22.64
CA PHE A 167 -8.19 0.19 22.44
C PHE A 167 -6.74 0.08 22.93
N ALA A 168 -5.81 -0.16 22.02
CA ALA A 168 -4.42 0.21 22.28
C ALA A 168 -4.25 1.68 21.91
N THR A 169 -4.27 2.56 22.92
CA THR A 169 -3.80 3.93 22.72
C THR A 169 -2.28 3.85 22.67
N VAL A 170 -1.69 3.90 21.47
CA VAL A 170 -0.24 4.08 21.37
C VAL A 170 -0.02 5.58 21.53
N ARG A 171 0.13 6.03 22.78
CA ARG A 171 0.72 7.34 23.05
C ARG A 171 2.21 7.19 22.73
N CYS A 172 2.67 7.80 21.64
CA CYS A 172 4.11 8.04 21.50
C CYS A 172 4.55 8.94 22.67
N PRO A 173 5.71 8.64 23.30
CA PRO A 173 6.30 9.50 24.33
C PRO A 173 6.70 10.87 23.77
#